data_AF-A0A8C2C880-F1
#
_entry.id   AF-A0A8C2C880-F1
#
_cell.length_a   1.000
_cell.length_b   1.000
_cell.length_c   1.000
_cell.angle_alpha   90.00
_cell.angle_beta   90.00
_cell.angle_gamma   90.00
#
_symmetry.space_group_name_H-M   'P 1'
#
loop_
_entity.id
_entity.type
_entity.pdbx_description
1 polymer ?
#
loop_
_entity_poly.entity_id
_entity_poly.type
_entity_poly.pdbx_seq_one_letter_code
_entity_poly.pdbx_strand_id
1 'polypeptide(L)'
;FLFAAPSEQVQVEPVGRWFEAFLKRRSRNVSASFQELEEEEQLSEEEEDEELQLEEYPMLKTLDPKDWKNQDHYAVLGLAHIRYKATQKQIKAAHKAMVLKHHPDKRKAAGEQIVEGDNDYFTCITKAMEMLSDPVKRRAFDSVDPTFDNMVPSKAEGKENFFEVFAPVFERNSRWSVKKHIPSLGAVDASFEEVDNFYSFWYNFDSWREFSYLDEEEKEKAECRDERRWIEKQNRASRAQRKKEEMNRIRTLVDTAYNCDPRIKKFKEEEKARKESEKKAKAEAKKREQEEKERARQAEEAAARMLREKEEEVARQAAQQAKKEKEAQKKAIKKERQKLRTTCKTHSYFTDNEADGVRMMEEVEKLCDRLELTSLQTLNEALASGNKEQSKAALEKQVQEVNVQMQKEKEAEMQAQQAARGAEHTSAGGGGGLNNRGWNEEDLQLLIKAVNLFPAGTNARWEVIASYMNQHSSSGVKRTAKDVISKAKTLQKLDPHQKDEINRKAFEKFKKEHSVVPQTVDNAVPSERFDAVSAESNSSPWTTEEQKLLEQALKTYPVNTPERWEKISDAVPGRSKKDCMKRYKELVEMIKAKKAAQEQVTAKNKK
;
A
#
# COMPACT_ATOMS: atom_id res chain seq x y z
N PHE A 1 18.68 2.32 11.83
CA PHE A 1 18.97 2.57 13.25
C PHE A 1 17.82 3.38 13.83
N LEU A 2 16.90 2.71 14.53
CA LEU A 2 15.82 3.34 15.27
C LEU A 2 16.44 3.89 16.57
N PHE A 3 16.40 5.21 16.74
CA PHE A 3 16.76 5.84 18.00
C PHE A 3 15.66 5.56 19.02
N ALA A 4 15.96 4.73 20.02
CA ALA A 4 15.18 4.63 21.23
C ALA A 4 15.35 5.93 22.02
N ALA A 5 14.24 6.53 22.46
CA ALA A 5 14.27 7.67 23.37
C ALA A 5 14.93 7.26 24.70
N PRO A 6 15.69 8.15 25.37
CA PRO A 6 16.33 7.85 26.64
C PRO A 6 15.26 7.61 27.72
N SER A 7 15.37 6.51 28.46
CA SER A 7 14.51 6.23 29.62
C SER A 7 14.77 7.27 30.71
N GLU A 8 13.77 8.07 31.05
CA GLU A 8 13.85 8.97 32.21
C GLU A 8 13.84 8.15 33.50
N GLN A 9 14.85 8.35 34.34
CA GLN A 9 14.88 7.82 35.70
C GLN A 9 14.10 8.76 36.61
N VAL A 10 12.91 8.33 37.02
CA VAL A 10 12.10 9.03 38.02
C VAL A 10 12.43 8.47 39.40
N GLN A 11 12.84 9.33 40.34
CA GLN A 11 12.88 8.96 41.75
C GLN A 11 11.46 8.96 42.30
N VAL A 12 10.99 7.78 42.70
CA VAL A 12 9.71 7.60 43.39
C VAL A 12 9.98 7.37 44.87
N GLU A 13 9.34 8.17 45.73
CA GLU A 13 9.33 7.88 47.16
C GLU A 13 8.40 6.70 47.40
N PRO A 14 8.86 5.65 48.09
CA PRO A 14 8.00 4.55 48.43
C PRO A 14 7.09 4.99 49.58
N VAL A 15 5.89 5.44 49.24
CA VAL A 15 4.88 5.90 50.19
C VAL A 15 3.58 5.13 49.99
N GLY A 16 2.77 5.06 51.05
CA GLY A 16 1.45 4.42 51.02
C GLY A 16 1.41 3.01 51.63
N ARG A 17 0.18 2.55 51.84
CA ARG A 17 -0.18 1.38 52.67
C ARG A 17 0.60 0.10 52.37
N TRP A 18 0.93 -0.14 51.10
CA TRP A 18 1.65 -1.34 50.68
C TRP A 18 3.13 -1.31 51.07
N PHE A 19 3.73 -0.12 51.05
CA PHE A 19 5.09 0.06 51.51
C PHE A 19 5.18 0.00 53.05
N GLU A 20 4.19 0.56 53.74
CA GLU A 20 4.08 0.41 55.20
C GLU A 20 3.86 -1.05 55.63
N ALA A 21 3.01 -1.80 54.91
CA ALA A 21 2.82 -3.23 55.13
C ALA A 21 4.10 -4.03 54.86
N PHE A 22 4.86 -3.68 53.83
CA PHE A 22 6.18 -4.25 53.57
C PHE A 22 7.17 -3.98 54.72
N LEU A 23 7.23 -2.75 55.25
CA LEU A 23 8.05 -2.41 56.41
C LEU A 23 7.62 -3.16 57.67
N LYS A 24 6.31 -3.26 57.93
CA LYS A 24 5.75 -4.04 59.04
C LYS A 24 6.14 -5.51 58.94
N ARG A 25 5.99 -6.15 57.76
CA ARG A 25 6.44 -7.53 57.50
C ARG A 25 7.93 -7.71 57.77
N ARG A 26 8.76 -6.77 57.28
CA ARG A 26 10.21 -6.78 57.50
C ARG A 26 10.60 -6.59 58.97
N SER A 27 9.83 -5.83 59.73
CA SER A 27 10.11 -5.53 61.14
C SER A 27 9.63 -6.59 62.14
N ARG A 28 8.57 -7.35 61.79
CA ARG A 28 7.88 -8.26 62.74
C ARG A 28 8.04 -9.75 62.43
N ASN A 29 8.66 -10.14 61.32
CA ASN A 29 8.91 -11.54 60.96
C ASN A 29 7.64 -12.44 60.98
N VAL A 30 6.47 -11.85 60.66
CA VAL A 30 5.19 -12.55 60.49
C VAL A 30 4.64 -12.20 59.11
N SER A 31 4.26 -13.21 58.33
CA SER A 31 3.60 -13.04 57.02
C SER A 31 2.11 -12.83 57.23
N ALA A 32 1.67 -11.57 57.34
CA ALA A 32 0.26 -11.26 57.16
C ALA A 32 -0.09 -11.38 55.67
N SER A 33 -1.04 -12.26 55.33
CA SER A 33 -1.45 -12.50 53.95
C SER A 33 -2.17 -11.28 53.37
N PHE A 34 -2.23 -11.18 52.03
CA PHE A 34 -2.98 -10.10 51.35
C PHE A 34 -4.44 -10.00 51.82
N GLN A 35 -5.01 -11.13 52.22
CA GLN A 35 -6.39 -11.25 52.64
C GLN A 35 -6.62 -10.74 54.07
N GLU A 36 -5.64 -10.88 54.96
CA GLU A 36 -5.71 -10.36 56.34
C GLU A 36 -5.67 -8.83 56.37
N LEU A 37 -5.02 -8.17 55.40
CA LEU A 37 -5.00 -6.71 55.31
C LEU A 37 -6.30 -6.13 54.75
N GLU A 38 -6.95 -6.83 53.81
CA GLU A 38 -8.31 -6.47 53.36
C GLU A 38 -9.36 -6.77 54.44
N GLU A 39 -9.17 -7.83 55.25
CA GLU A 39 -10.01 -8.14 56.41
C GLU A 39 -9.80 -7.15 57.55
N GLU A 40 -8.56 -6.70 57.85
CA GLU A 40 -8.29 -5.63 58.82
C GLU A 40 -8.86 -4.27 58.39
N GLU A 41 -8.88 -3.95 57.09
CA GLU A 41 -9.56 -2.75 56.57
C GLU A 41 -11.09 -2.87 56.77
N GLN A 42 -11.68 -4.02 56.43
CA GLN A 42 -13.11 -4.31 56.69
C GLN A 42 -13.44 -4.25 58.19
N LEU A 43 -12.56 -4.74 59.07
CA LEU A 43 -12.71 -4.71 60.53
C LEU A 43 -12.47 -3.30 61.10
N SER A 44 -11.59 -2.48 60.52
CA SER A 44 -11.40 -1.09 60.97
C SER A 44 -12.56 -0.19 60.54
N GLU A 45 -13.15 -0.45 59.37
CA GLU A 45 -14.41 0.14 58.94
C GLU A 45 -15.62 -0.37 59.76
N GLU A 46 -15.50 -1.47 60.51
CA GLU A 46 -16.56 -1.96 61.41
C GLU A 46 -16.76 -1.10 62.67
N GLU A 47 -15.76 -0.33 63.12
CA GLU A 47 -15.87 0.52 64.33
C GLU A 47 -16.49 1.91 64.07
N GLU A 48 -16.54 2.39 62.83
CA GLU A 48 -17.26 3.60 62.47
C GLU A 48 -18.74 3.27 62.20
N ASP A 49 -19.52 3.11 63.28
CA ASP A 49 -20.99 3.18 63.24
C ASP A 49 -21.40 4.63 62.93
N GLU A 50 -21.27 5.04 61.67
CA GLU A 50 -22.00 6.21 61.18
C GLU A 50 -23.51 5.95 61.39
N GLU A 51 -24.17 6.83 62.14
CA GLU A 51 -25.61 6.79 62.34
C GLU A 51 -26.30 6.87 60.97
N LEU A 52 -26.74 5.70 60.46
CA LEU A 52 -27.42 5.62 59.18
C LEU A 52 -28.73 6.40 59.26
N GLN A 53 -28.77 7.53 58.55
CA GLN A 53 -29.98 8.35 58.40
C GLN A 53 -31.00 7.61 57.52
N LEU A 54 -31.72 6.67 58.11
CA LEU A 54 -32.79 5.96 57.42
C LEU A 54 -33.99 6.89 57.24
N GLU A 55 -34.42 7.06 56.00
CA GLU A 55 -35.66 7.78 55.71
C GLU A 55 -36.85 6.87 55.94
N GLU A 56 -37.85 7.35 56.67
CA GLU A 56 -39.09 6.60 56.87
C GLU A 56 -39.86 6.54 55.56
N TYR A 57 -40.02 5.34 55.00
CA TYR A 57 -40.78 5.15 53.77
C TYR A 57 -42.27 5.43 54.04
N PRO A 58 -42.85 6.53 53.52
CA PRO A 58 -44.15 7.02 53.98
C PRO A 58 -45.32 6.06 53.77
N MET A 59 -45.18 5.12 52.83
CA MET A 59 -46.20 4.16 52.44
C MET A 59 -45.83 2.70 52.79
N LEU A 60 -44.88 2.49 53.70
CA LEU A 60 -44.40 1.13 54.04
C LEU A 60 -45.52 0.21 54.51
N LYS A 61 -46.40 0.71 55.38
CA LYS A 61 -47.51 -0.08 55.94
C LYS A 61 -48.63 -0.37 54.93
N THR A 62 -48.66 0.34 53.79
CA THR A 62 -49.67 0.18 52.75
C THR A 62 -49.19 -0.66 51.57
N LEU A 63 -47.96 -1.20 51.63
CA LEU A 63 -47.42 -2.06 50.59
C LEU A 63 -48.16 -3.40 50.57
N ASP A 64 -48.48 -3.87 49.36
CA ASP A 64 -49.01 -5.21 49.13
C ASP A 64 -47.84 -6.19 48.93
N PRO A 65 -47.67 -7.21 49.80
CA PRO A 65 -46.66 -8.25 49.63
C PRO A 65 -46.73 -9.01 48.31
N LYS A 66 -47.90 -9.09 47.67
CA LYS A 66 -48.05 -9.77 46.37
C LYS A 66 -47.45 -8.96 45.23
N ASP A 67 -47.35 -7.65 45.39
CA ASP A 67 -46.78 -6.73 44.41
C ASP A 67 -45.33 -6.32 44.77
N TRP A 68 -44.63 -7.13 45.55
CA TRP A 68 -43.25 -6.83 46.00
C TRP A 68 -42.29 -6.56 44.83
N LYS A 69 -42.49 -7.20 43.67
CA LYS A 69 -41.61 -7.05 42.48
C LYS A 69 -41.64 -5.63 41.89
N ASN A 70 -42.70 -4.85 42.09
CA ASN A 70 -42.79 -3.49 41.54
C ASN A 70 -42.42 -2.40 42.57
N GLN A 71 -42.01 -2.79 43.77
CA GLN A 71 -41.64 -1.86 44.85
C GLN A 71 -40.18 -1.40 44.71
N ASP A 72 -39.89 -0.20 45.19
CA ASP A 72 -38.51 0.27 45.31
C ASP A 72 -37.86 -0.37 46.55
N HIS A 73 -37.10 -1.44 46.34
CA HIS A 73 -36.42 -2.19 47.42
C HIS A 73 -35.48 -1.31 48.26
N TYR A 74 -34.89 -0.26 47.70
CA TYR A 74 -34.08 0.67 48.50
C TYR A 74 -34.96 1.52 49.39
N ALA A 75 -36.06 2.04 48.87
CA ALA A 75 -37.00 2.84 49.65
C ALA A 75 -37.65 2.00 50.77
N VAL A 76 -37.99 0.74 50.50
CA VAL A 76 -38.51 -0.21 51.51
C VAL A 76 -37.54 -0.37 52.69
N LEU A 77 -36.22 -0.33 52.45
CA LEU A 77 -35.21 -0.39 53.52
C LEU A 77 -34.81 0.99 54.10
N GLY A 78 -35.44 2.08 53.66
CA GLY A 78 -35.09 3.44 54.09
C GLY A 78 -33.81 4.01 53.45
N LEU A 79 -33.38 3.42 52.33
CA LEU A 79 -32.17 3.78 51.58
C LEU A 79 -32.49 4.54 50.27
N ALA A 80 -33.63 5.24 50.21
CA ALA A 80 -34.10 5.94 49.01
C ALA A 80 -33.15 7.05 48.53
N HIS A 81 -32.36 7.65 49.43
CA HIS A 81 -31.37 8.68 49.11
C HIS A 81 -30.02 8.12 48.61
N ILE A 82 -29.65 6.89 48.99
CA ILE A 82 -28.36 6.26 48.62
C ILE A 82 -28.50 5.34 47.39
N ARG A 83 -29.58 4.56 47.33
CA ARG A 83 -29.95 3.71 46.17
C ARG A 83 -28.80 2.78 45.78
N TYR A 84 -28.48 2.70 44.47
CA TYR A 84 -27.41 1.87 43.92
C TYR A 84 -26.02 2.13 44.53
N LYS A 85 -25.79 3.28 45.18
CA LYS A 85 -24.53 3.57 45.86
C LYS A 85 -24.40 2.88 47.23
N ALA A 86 -25.48 2.28 47.75
CA ALA A 86 -25.48 1.69 49.07
C ALA A 86 -24.52 0.50 49.17
N THR A 87 -23.67 0.46 50.18
CA THR A 87 -22.77 -0.67 50.40
C THR A 87 -23.54 -1.87 50.95
N GLN A 88 -22.95 -3.07 50.83
CA GLN A 88 -23.57 -4.27 51.39
C GLN A 88 -23.72 -4.19 52.92
N LYS A 89 -22.81 -3.47 53.59
CA LYS A 89 -22.87 -3.15 55.03
C LYS A 89 -24.08 -2.29 55.34
N GLN A 90 -24.26 -1.18 54.60
CA GLN A 90 -25.39 -0.27 54.76
C GLN A 90 -26.73 -0.97 54.53
N ILE A 91 -26.84 -1.84 53.52
CA ILE A 91 -28.05 -2.63 53.25
C ILE A 91 -28.38 -3.57 54.41
N LYS A 92 -27.38 -4.29 54.94
CA LYS A 92 -27.57 -5.20 56.09
C LYS A 92 -27.96 -4.45 57.35
N ALA A 93 -27.32 -3.31 57.62
CA ALA A 93 -27.60 -2.47 58.77
C ALA A 93 -29.01 -1.84 58.70
N ALA A 94 -29.39 -1.32 57.54
CA ALA A 94 -30.73 -0.80 57.27
C ALA A 94 -31.80 -1.88 57.46
N HIS A 95 -31.58 -3.08 56.90
CA HIS A 95 -32.48 -4.22 57.12
C HIS A 95 -32.60 -4.58 58.61
N LYS A 96 -31.49 -4.64 59.36
CA LYS A 96 -31.53 -4.89 60.82
C LYS A 96 -32.37 -3.84 61.55
N ALA A 97 -32.21 -2.56 61.23
CA ALA A 97 -33.00 -1.48 61.82
C ALA A 97 -34.50 -1.61 61.47
N MET A 98 -34.83 -1.92 60.22
CA MET A 98 -36.20 -2.14 59.76
C MET A 98 -36.84 -3.35 60.44
N VAL A 99 -36.11 -4.45 60.61
CA VAL A 99 -36.56 -5.63 61.37
C VAL A 99 -36.81 -5.26 62.83
N LEU A 100 -35.92 -4.52 63.48
CA LEU A 100 -36.10 -4.12 64.87
C LEU A 100 -37.37 -3.28 65.09
N LYS A 101 -37.78 -2.49 64.10
CA LYS A 101 -38.96 -1.61 64.16
C LYS A 101 -40.26 -2.28 63.67
N HIS A 102 -40.19 -3.10 62.61
CA HIS A 102 -41.37 -3.57 61.89
C HIS A 102 -41.62 -5.09 61.99
N HIS A 103 -40.82 -5.87 62.72
CA HIS A 103 -41.05 -7.30 62.87
C HIS A 103 -42.42 -7.61 63.50
N PRO A 104 -43.17 -8.61 62.98
CA PRO A 104 -44.49 -8.99 63.48
C PRO A 104 -44.51 -9.21 65.00
N ASP A 105 -43.61 -10.02 65.56
CA ASP A 105 -43.59 -10.28 67.01
C ASP A 105 -43.45 -9.01 67.87
N LYS A 106 -42.65 -8.04 67.42
CA LYS A 106 -42.42 -6.78 68.13
C LYS A 106 -43.63 -5.85 68.04
N ARG A 107 -44.25 -5.79 66.86
CA ARG A 107 -45.50 -5.03 66.64
C ARG A 107 -46.66 -5.63 67.43
N LYS A 108 -46.70 -6.96 67.56
CA LYS A 108 -47.68 -7.69 68.38
C LYS A 108 -47.52 -7.35 69.85
N ALA A 109 -46.28 -7.33 70.33
CA ALA A 109 -45.96 -6.91 71.70
C ALA A 109 -46.31 -5.42 71.95
N ALA A 110 -46.27 -4.58 70.92
CA ALA A 110 -46.71 -3.18 70.96
C ALA A 110 -48.24 -2.99 70.80
N GLY A 111 -49.00 -4.08 70.64
CA GLY A 111 -50.47 -4.04 70.54
C GLY A 111 -51.04 -3.73 69.15
N GLU A 112 -50.23 -3.77 68.08
CA GLU A 112 -50.72 -3.61 66.71
C GLU A 112 -51.45 -4.86 66.20
N GLN A 113 -52.50 -4.68 65.40
CA GLN A 113 -53.13 -5.77 64.65
C GLN A 113 -52.23 -6.17 63.47
N ILE A 114 -51.95 -7.48 63.36
CA ILE A 114 -51.05 -8.04 62.35
C ILE A 114 -51.86 -8.95 61.45
N VAL A 115 -51.62 -8.84 60.14
CA VAL A 115 -52.16 -9.77 59.16
C VAL A 115 -51.34 -11.06 59.24
N GLU A 116 -51.98 -12.21 59.45
CA GLU A 116 -51.28 -13.48 59.61
C GLU A 116 -50.64 -13.97 58.29
N GLY A 117 -49.45 -14.56 58.41
CA GLY A 117 -48.70 -15.18 57.30
C GLY A 117 -48.03 -14.17 56.36
N ASP A 118 -47.82 -14.59 55.12
CA ASP A 118 -47.05 -13.83 54.11
C ASP A 118 -47.74 -12.57 53.59
N ASN A 119 -48.95 -12.25 54.08
CA ASN A 119 -49.75 -11.11 53.66
C ASN A 119 -49.45 -9.82 54.45
N ASP A 120 -48.57 -9.84 55.46
CA ASP A 120 -48.12 -8.62 56.15
C ASP A 120 -47.04 -7.88 55.34
N TYR A 121 -47.04 -6.55 55.38
CA TYR A 121 -46.05 -5.72 54.67
C TYR A 121 -44.60 -6.01 55.09
N PHE A 122 -44.37 -6.65 56.24
CA PHE A 122 -43.04 -7.13 56.63
C PHE A 122 -42.43 -8.07 55.60
N THR A 123 -43.23 -8.85 54.87
CA THR A 123 -42.77 -9.66 53.73
C THR A 123 -42.06 -8.81 52.68
N CYS A 124 -42.51 -7.57 52.44
CA CYS A 124 -41.85 -6.64 51.52
C CYS A 124 -40.44 -6.28 52.00
N ILE A 125 -40.23 -6.11 53.31
CA ILE A 125 -38.91 -5.83 53.91
C ILE A 125 -37.97 -7.03 53.70
N THR A 126 -38.47 -8.24 53.94
CA THR A 126 -37.73 -9.49 53.70
C THR A 126 -37.35 -9.62 52.22
N LYS A 127 -38.29 -9.38 51.30
CA LYS A 127 -38.06 -9.44 49.84
C LYS A 127 -37.07 -8.38 49.38
N ALA A 128 -37.13 -7.16 49.92
CA ALA A 128 -36.18 -6.11 49.62
C ALA A 128 -34.74 -6.50 50.02
N MET A 129 -34.57 -7.11 51.19
CA MET A 129 -33.27 -7.64 51.60
C MET A 129 -32.80 -8.81 50.73
N GLU A 130 -33.67 -9.76 50.40
CA GLU A 130 -33.34 -10.86 49.47
C GLU A 130 -32.85 -10.34 48.10
N MET A 131 -33.47 -9.26 47.61
CA MET A 131 -33.12 -8.64 46.32
C MET A 131 -31.80 -7.87 46.39
N LEU A 132 -31.60 -7.07 47.44
CA LEU A 132 -30.45 -6.18 47.57
C LEU A 132 -29.21 -6.86 48.16
N SER A 133 -29.34 -8.03 48.78
CA SER A 133 -28.21 -8.77 49.34
C SER A 133 -27.49 -9.69 48.38
N ASP A 134 -28.19 -10.22 47.38
CA ASP A 134 -27.58 -11.03 46.31
C ASP A 134 -27.04 -10.09 45.21
N PRO A 135 -25.73 -10.13 44.91
CA PRO A 135 -25.14 -9.22 43.92
C PRO A 135 -25.72 -9.37 42.50
N VAL A 136 -26.20 -10.56 42.12
CA VAL A 136 -26.78 -10.82 40.80
C VAL A 136 -28.21 -10.26 40.74
N LYS A 137 -29.02 -10.52 41.77
CA LYS A 137 -30.39 -9.98 41.86
C LYS A 137 -30.39 -8.46 41.99
N ARG A 138 -29.49 -7.91 42.79
CA ARG A 138 -29.30 -6.46 42.95
C ARG A 138 -28.92 -5.82 41.62
N ARG A 139 -27.98 -6.41 40.87
CA ARG A 139 -27.59 -5.95 39.53
C ARG A 139 -28.78 -5.94 38.56
N ALA A 140 -29.60 -6.98 38.58
CA ALA A 140 -30.79 -7.09 37.75
C ALA A 140 -31.78 -5.97 38.05
N PHE A 141 -32.04 -5.73 39.34
CA PHE A 141 -32.92 -4.66 39.82
C PHE A 141 -32.38 -3.27 39.49
N ASP A 142 -31.11 -3.01 39.81
CA ASP A 142 -30.47 -1.72 39.54
C ASP A 142 -30.52 -1.38 38.05
N SER A 143 -30.35 -2.37 37.17
CA SER A 143 -30.36 -2.17 35.72
C SER A 143 -31.69 -1.62 35.17
N VAL A 144 -32.80 -1.79 35.90
CA VAL A 144 -34.15 -1.37 35.51
C VAL A 144 -34.69 -0.26 36.41
N ASP A 145 -33.78 0.40 37.12
CA ASP A 145 -34.06 1.54 38.00
C ASP A 145 -34.88 2.64 37.28
N PRO A 146 -36.13 2.89 37.72
CA PRO A 146 -37.02 3.85 37.07
C PRO A 146 -36.61 5.32 37.28
N THR A 147 -35.78 5.64 38.27
CA THR A 147 -35.30 7.02 38.45
C THR A 147 -34.05 7.31 37.63
N PHE A 148 -33.51 6.33 36.91
CA PHE A 148 -32.41 6.58 35.99
C PHE A 148 -32.93 7.28 34.74
N ASP A 149 -32.46 8.51 34.53
CA ASP A 149 -32.74 9.25 33.32
C ASP A 149 -31.95 8.67 32.13
N ASN A 150 -32.70 7.99 31.25
CA ASN A 150 -32.20 7.39 30.02
C ASN A 150 -32.19 8.36 28.83
N MET A 151 -32.63 9.62 28.99
CA MET A 151 -32.72 10.57 27.88
C MET A 151 -31.36 10.84 27.24
N VAL A 152 -31.37 10.99 25.92
CA VAL A 152 -30.19 11.35 25.13
C VAL A 152 -30.35 12.79 24.67
N PRO A 153 -29.40 13.69 24.98
CA PRO A 153 -29.48 15.08 24.53
C PRO A 153 -29.57 15.19 23.02
N SER A 154 -30.34 16.17 22.56
CA SER A 154 -30.50 16.49 21.15
C SER A 154 -29.29 17.25 20.60
N LYS A 155 -29.19 17.26 19.26
CA LYS A 155 -28.17 18.02 18.54
C LYS A 155 -28.29 19.54 18.76
N ALA A 156 -29.48 20.04 19.09
CA ALA A 156 -29.71 21.48 19.31
C ALA A 156 -29.10 21.90 20.66
N GLU A 157 -29.45 21.18 21.73
CA GLU A 157 -28.92 21.40 23.09
C GLU A 157 -27.39 21.31 23.12
N GLY A 158 -26.84 20.35 22.37
CA GLY A 158 -25.40 20.13 22.31
C GLY A 158 -24.56 21.22 21.61
N LYS A 159 -25.16 22.13 20.84
CA LYS A 159 -24.40 23.14 20.08
C LYS A 159 -24.00 24.36 20.91
N GLU A 160 -24.84 24.75 21.86
CA GLU A 160 -24.64 25.96 22.66
C GLU A 160 -23.82 25.64 23.92
N ASN A 161 -24.22 24.60 24.66
CA ASN A 161 -23.62 24.26 25.96
C ASN A 161 -23.13 22.81 26.00
N PHE A 162 -22.27 22.42 25.05
CA PHE A 162 -21.83 21.04 24.83
C PHE A 162 -21.41 20.31 26.13
N PHE A 163 -20.50 20.90 26.91
CA PHE A 163 -19.96 20.26 28.11
C PHE A 163 -20.99 20.14 29.23
N GLU A 164 -21.78 21.20 29.47
CA GLU A 164 -22.81 21.21 30.51
C GLU A 164 -23.92 20.18 30.23
N VAL A 165 -24.23 19.96 28.96
CA VAL A 165 -25.26 19.02 28.52
C VAL A 165 -24.76 17.57 28.52
N PHE A 166 -23.57 17.31 27.94
CA PHE A 166 -23.11 15.93 27.74
C PHE A 166 -22.29 15.36 28.89
N ALA A 167 -21.52 16.17 29.63
CA ALA A 167 -20.71 15.67 30.75
C ALA A 167 -21.55 14.91 31.81
N PRO A 168 -22.65 15.46 32.36
CA PRO A 168 -23.45 14.75 33.36
C PRO A 168 -24.12 13.50 32.79
N VAL A 169 -24.45 13.48 31.49
CA VAL A 169 -25.06 12.32 30.84
C VAL A 169 -24.03 11.19 30.71
N PHE A 170 -22.80 11.48 30.28
CA PHE A 170 -21.73 10.48 30.22
C PHE A 170 -21.34 9.98 31.61
N GLU A 171 -21.23 10.88 32.59
CA GLU A 171 -20.95 10.50 33.98
C GLU A 171 -22.03 9.57 34.53
N ARG A 172 -23.31 9.90 34.34
CA ARG A 172 -24.41 9.04 34.78
C ARG A 172 -24.40 7.67 34.12
N ASN A 173 -24.13 7.61 32.80
CA ASN A 173 -24.07 6.35 32.06
C ASN A 173 -22.79 5.54 32.38
N SER A 174 -21.75 6.16 32.91
CA SER A 174 -20.51 5.49 33.31
C SER A 174 -20.74 4.44 34.39
N ARG A 175 -21.81 4.60 35.19
CA ARG A 175 -22.22 3.63 36.22
C ARG A 175 -22.41 2.23 35.67
N TRP A 176 -22.76 2.12 34.38
CA TRP A 176 -23.01 0.86 33.70
C TRP A 176 -21.76 0.22 33.11
N SER A 177 -20.58 0.84 33.21
CA SER A 177 -19.36 0.33 32.58
C SER A 177 -18.81 -0.88 33.32
N VAL A 178 -18.37 -1.89 32.58
CA VAL A 178 -17.58 -3.01 33.11
C VAL A 178 -16.18 -2.53 33.53
N LYS A 179 -15.65 -1.50 32.88
CA LYS A 179 -14.30 -0.97 33.13
C LYS A 179 -14.34 0.07 34.24
N LYS A 180 -13.40 -0.03 35.20
CA LYS A 180 -13.31 0.89 36.35
C LYS A 180 -12.79 2.29 35.98
N HIS A 181 -11.84 2.36 35.05
CA HIS A 181 -11.27 3.63 34.60
C HIS A 181 -12.07 4.16 33.42
N ILE A 182 -12.92 5.15 33.67
CA ILE A 182 -13.72 5.82 32.65
C ILE A 182 -13.08 7.18 32.34
N PRO A 183 -12.70 7.46 31.08
CA PRO A 183 -12.21 8.78 30.71
C PRO A 183 -13.33 9.83 30.84
N SER A 184 -12.99 10.97 31.42
CA SER A 184 -13.87 12.14 31.47
C SER A 184 -14.02 12.77 30.09
N LEU A 185 -15.14 13.47 29.85
CA LEU A 185 -15.36 14.25 28.62
C LEU A 185 -14.28 15.33 28.42
N GLY A 186 -13.66 15.78 29.51
CA GLY A 186 -12.58 16.76 29.52
C GLY A 186 -13.05 18.20 29.33
N ALA A 187 -12.10 19.12 29.18
CA ALA A 187 -12.31 20.54 28.97
C ALA A 187 -12.20 20.94 27.48
N VAL A 188 -12.43 22.22 27.19
CA VAL A 188 -12.40 22.79 25.83
C VAL A 188 -11.01 22.75 25.17
N ASP A 189 -9.96 22.72 25.98
CA ASP A 189 -8.56 22.75 25.61
C ASP A 189 -7.87 21.37 25.61
N ALA A 190 -8.63 20.30 25.91
CA ALA A 190 -8.12 18.93 25.86
C ALA A 190 -7.47 18.59 24.52
N SER A 191 -6.40 17.79 24.57
CA SER A 191 -5.64 17.38 23.40
C SER A 191 -6.44 16.46 22.49
N PHE A 192 -5.99 16.30 21.25
CA PHE A 192 -6.59 15.32 20.34
C PHE A 192 -6.55 13.90 20.93
N GLU A 193 -5.44 13.51 21.56
CA GLU A 193 -5.30 12.17 22.14
C GLU A 193 -6.29 11.94 23.30
N GLU A 194 -6.49 12.94 24.15
CA GLU A 194 -7.44 12.84 25.27
C GLU A 194 -8.88 12.69 24.77
N VAL A 195 -9.25 13.50 23.78
CA VAL A 195 -10.59 13.45 23.17
C VAL A 195 -10.80 12.14 22.40
N ASP A 196 -9.78 11.68 21.67
CA ASP A 196 -9.82 10.40 20.94
C ASP A 196 -9.92 9.21 21.89
N ASN A 197 -9.20 9.21 23.02
CA ASN A 197 -9.31 8.18 24.04
C ASN A 197 -10.70 8.15 24.68
N PHE A 198 -11.26 9.33 25.00
CA PHE A 198 -12.64 9.44 25.49
C PHE A 198 -13.63 8.79 24.53
N TYR A 199 -13.63 9.21 23.26
CA TYR A 199 -14.56 8.67 22.28
C TYR A 199 -14.29 7.18 22.02
N SER A 200 -13.05 6.76 21.90
CA SER A 200 -12.67 5.36 21.71
C SER A 200 -13.19 4.46 22.83
N PHE A 201 -13.14 4.91 24.08
CA PHE A 201 -13.75 4.20 25.20
C PHE A 201 -15.26 4.04 25.01
N TRP A 202 -15.97 5.12 24.66
CA TRP A 202 -17.43 5.12 24.55
C TRP A 202 -17.96 4.43 23.27
N TYR A 203 -17.23 4.47 22.16
CA TYR A 203 -17.53 3.68 20.97
C TYR A 203 -17.34 2.17 21.23
N ASN A 204 -16.44 1.82 22.16
CA ASN A 204 -16.19 0.45 22.62
C ASN A 204 -16.77 0.22 24.03
N PHE A 205 -17.86 0.90 24.37
CA PHE A 205 -18.46 0.83 25.70
C PHE A 205 -18.97 -0.58 25.96
N ASP A 206 -18.46 -1.19 27.02
CA ASP A 206 -18.91 -2.48 27.50
C ASP A 206 -19.70 -2.30 28.79
N SER A 207 -20.93 -2.81 28.80
CA SER A 207 -21.89 -2.58 29.86
C SER A 207 -22.25 -3.85 30.61
N TRP A 208 -22.21 -3.77 31.94
CA TRP A 208 -22.72 -4.84 32.81
C TRP A 208 -24.24 -4.82 32.95
N ARG A 209 -24.91 -3.76 32.47
CA ARG A 209 -26.36 -3.60 32.55
C ARG A 209 -27.07 -4.76 31.88
N GLU A 210 -28.04 -5.33 32.57
CA GLU A 210 -28.72 -6.55 32.15
C GLU A 210 -30.22 -6.48 32.51
N PHE A 211 -31.08 -7.28 31.88
CA PHE A 211 -32.52 -7.05 31.92
C PHE A 211 -33.34 -8.24 32.42
N SER A 212 -32.72 -9.16 33.16
CA SER A 212 -33.38 -10.35 33.69
C SER A 212 -34.48 -10.06 34.71
N TYR A 213 -34.46 -8.89 35.35
CA TYR A 213 -35.57 -8.47 36.22
C TYR A 213 -36.91 -8.34 35.48
N LEU A 214 -36.85 -8.02 34.18
CA LEU A 214 -38.01 -7.87 33.28
C LEU A 214 -38.37 -9.16 32.54
N ASP A 215 -37.79 -10.30 32.93
CA ASP A 215 -38.21 -11.60 32.41
C ASP A 215 -39.68 -11.82 32.80
N GLU A 216 -40.52 -12.08 31.79
CA GLU A 216 -41.98 -12.19 31.93
C GLU A 216 -42.39 -13.47 32.65
N GLU A 217 -41.69 -14.57 32.37
CA GLU A 217 -41.98 -15.88 32.94
C GLU A 217 -40.82 -16.40 33.81
N GLU A 218 -41.14 -16.82 35.03
CA GLU A 218 -40.17 -17.43 35.94
C GLU A 218 -39.95 -18.90 35.56
N LYS A 219 -38.71 -19.26 35.19
CA LYS A 219 -38.32 -20.64 34.83
C LYS A 219 -38.61 -21.70 35.90
N GLU A 220 -38.81 -21.25 37.14
CA GLU A 220 -39.13 -22.07 38.31
C GLU A 220 -40.60 -22.52 38.33
N LYS A 221 -41.49 -21.81 37.63
CA LYS A 221 -42.91 -22.15 37.49
C LYS A 221 -43.19 -23.20 36.40
N ALA A 222 -42.19 -23.55 35.58
CA ALA A 222 -42.32 -24.57 34.54
C ALA A 222 -42.53 -25.96 35.13
N GLU A 223 -43.57 -26.66 34.65
CA GLU A 223 -43.95 -28.01 35.07
C GLU A 223 -43.02 -29.08 34.48
N CYS A 224 -42.41 -28.80 33.33
CA CYS A 224 -41.52 -29.74 32.65
C CYS A 224 -40.22 -29.11 32.12
N ARG A 225 -39.27 -29.98 31.73
CA ARG A 225 -37.96 -29.57 31.21
C ARG A 225 -38.05 -28.77 29.92
N ASP A 226 -38.97 -29.15 29.02
CA ASP A 226 -39.11 -28.53 27.71
C ASP A 226 -39.75 -27.15 27.82
N GLU A 227 -40.74 -27.00 28.70
CA GLU A 227 -41.30 -25.71 29.07
C GLU A 227 -40.23 -24.80 29.69
N ARG A 228 -39.43 -25.28 30.65
CA ARG A 228 -38.32 -24.50 31.22
C ARG A 228 -37.34 -24.02 30.15
N ARG A 229 -37.04 -24.85 29.14
CA ARG A 229 -36.19 -24.48 28.01
C ARG A 229 -36.84 -23.43 27.11
N TRP A 230 -38.15 -23.53 26.91
CA TRP A 230 -38.91 -22.58 26.12
C TRP A 230 -38.98 -21.21 26.81
N ILE A 231 -39.26 -21.17 28.11
CA ILE A 231 -39.25 -19.94 28.94
C ILE A 231 -37.89 -19.26 28.88
N GLU A 232 -36.81 -20.00 29.15
CA GLU A 232 -35.45 -19.44 29.10
C GLU A 232 -35.10 -18.91 27.69
N LYS A 233 -35.62 -19.55 26.63
CA LYS A 233 -35.43 -19.09 25.26
C LYS A 233 -36.15 -17.76 25.00
N GLN A 234 -37.41 -17.62 25.44
CA GLN A 234 -38.17 -16.37 25.33
C GLN A 234 -37.51 -15.24 26.12
N ASN A 235 -37.21 -15.49 27.39
CA ASN A 235 -36.53 -14.53 28.27
C ASN A 235 -35.18 -14.10 27.70
N ARG A 236 -34.38 -15.03 27.18
CA ARG A 236 -33.10 -14.71 26.53
C ARG A 236 -33.28 -13.82 25.31
N ALA A 237 -34.29 -14.07 24.48
CA ALA A 237 -34.60 -13.22 23.33
C ALA A 237 -35.02 -11.81 23.78
N SER A 238 -35.89 -11.73 24.79
CA SER A 238 -36.38 -10.48 25.40
C SER A 238 -35.24 -9.63 26.00
N ARG A 239 -34.31 -10.27 26.73
CA ARG A 239 -33.09 -9.63 27.26
C ARG A 239 -32.14 -9.18 26.16
N ALA A 240 -31.93 -10.00 25.14
CA ALA A 240 -31.07 -9.65 24.01
C ALA A 240 -31.61 -8.43 23.25
N GLN A 241 -32.93 -8.33 23.08
CA GLN A 241 -33.57 -7.18 22.47
C GLN A 241 -33.36 -5.90 23.30
N ARG A 242 -33.62 -5.93 24.61
CA ARG A 242 -33.38 -4.77 25.49
C ARG A 242 -31.91 -4.36 25.55
N LYS A 243 -30.98 -5.34 25.57
CA LYS A 243 -29.55 -5.06 25.50
C LYS A 243 -29.16 -4.38 24.18
N LYS A 244 -29.76 -4.80 23.07
CA LYS A 244 -29.56 -4.16 21.75
C LYS A 244 -30.10 -2.72 21.74
N GLU A 245 -31.29 -2.49 22.28
CA GLU A 245 -31.89 -1.16 22.40
C GLU A 245 -31.03 -0.23 23.27
N GLU A 246 -30.52 -0.72 24.40
CA GLU A 246 -29.63 0.05 25.26
C GLU A 246 -28.30 0.39 24.57
N MET A 247 -27.67 -0.58 23.89
CA MET A 247 -26.45 -0.30 23.13
C MET A 247 -26.70 0.68 21.99
N ASN A 248 -27.86 0.62 21.32
CA ASN A 248 -28.24 1.60 20.32
C ASN A 248 -28.45 3.01 20.93
N ARG A 249 -29.02 3.09 22.13
CA ARG A 249 -29.17 4.34 22.88
C ARG A 249 -27.82 4.97 23.22
N ILE A 250 -26.89 4.18 23.78
CA ILE A 250 -25.52 4.63 24.06
C ILE A 250 -24.81 5.04 22.76
N ARG A 251 -24.95 4.25 21.68
CA ARG A 251 -24.38 4.58 20.37
C ARG A 251 -24.89 5.93 19.85
N THR A 252 -26.18 6.18 20.00
CA THR A 252 -26.84 7.43 19.61
C THR A 252 -26.34 8.61 20.45
N LEU A 253 -26.17 8.43 21.77
CA LEU A 253 -25.56 9.42 22.66
C LEU A 253 -24.15 9.80 22.18
N VAL A 254 -23.30 8.81 21.94
CA VAL A 254 -21.91 9.01 21.51
C VAL A 254 -21.83 9.71 20.16
N ASP A 255 -22.63 9.28 19.18
CA ASP A 255 -22.67 9.92 17.86
C ASP A 255 -23.17 11.36 17.92
N THR A 256 -24.20 11.61 18.73
CA THR A 256 -24.75 12.96 18.86
C THR A 256 -23.72 13.88 19.51
N ALA A 257 -23.04 13.42 20.56
CA ALA A 257 -21.95 14.16 21.20
C ALA A 257 -20.80 14.42 20.22
N TYR A 258 -20.28 13.37 19.55
CA TYR A 258 -19.15 13.49 18.61
C TYR A 258 -19.43 14.48 17.47
N ASN A 259 -20.68 14.53 16.99
CA ASN A 259 -21.08 15.47 15.94
C ASN A 259 -21.28 16.90 16.44
N CYS A 260 -21.53 17.10 17.74
CA CYS A 260 -21.70 18.42 18.33
C CYS A 260 -20.39 18.99 18.86
N ASP A 261 -19.44 18.14 19.28
CA ASP A 261 -18.21 18.52 19.98
C ASP A 261 -17.41 19.59 19.20
N PRO A 262 -17.19 20.77 19.81
CA PRO A 262 -16.46 21.87 19.18
C PRO A 262 -14.99 21.52 18.91
N ARG A 263 -14.36 20.68 19.76
CA ARG A 263 -12.96 20.26 19.62
C ARG A 263 -12.80 19.37 18.39
N ILE A 264 -13.72 18.44 18.17
CA ILE A 264 -13.71 17.56 16.98
C ILE A 264 -13.84 18.38 15.69
N LYS A 265 -14.67 19.44 15.68
CA LYS A 265 -14.77 20.35 14.54
C LYS A 265 -13.44 21.06 14.29
N LYS A 266 -12.84 21.63 15.35
CA LYS A 266 -11.53 22.28 15.30
C LYS A 266 -10.44 21.35 14.75
N PHE A 267 -10.33 20.13 15.27
CA PHE A 267 -9.34 19.15 14.79
C PHE A 267 -9.54 18.77 13.32
N LYS A 268 -10.79 18.63 12.86
CA LYS A 268 -11.09 18.35 11.45
C LYS A 268 -10.71 19.53 10.54
N GLU A 269 -10.94 20.76 10.98
CA GLU A 269 -10.58 21.98 10.25
C GLU A 269 -9.05 22.15 10.18
N GLU A 270 -8.34 21.98 11.29
CA GLU A 270 -6.89 22.01 11.36
C GLU A 270 -6.25 20.94 10.47
N GLU A 271 -6.77 19.71 10.51
CA GLU A 271 -6.26 18.60 9.68
C GLU A 271 -6.51 18.84 8.18
N LYS A 272 -7.67 19.41 7.84
CA LYS A 272 -7.98 19.82 6.47
C LYS A 272 -7.04 20.94 6.00
N ALA A 273 -6.80 21.95 6.85
CA ALA A 273 -5.89 23.05 6.56
C ALA A 273 -4.45 22.56 6.37
N ARG A 274 -3.98 21.64 7.22
CA ARG A 274 -2.66 21.00 7.12
C ARG A 274 -2.49 20.24 5.80
N LYS A 275 -3.48 19.42 5.42
CA LYS A 275 -3.46 18.70 4.14
C LYS A 275 -3.49 19.65 2.94
N GLU A 276 -4.25 20.74 3.03
CA GLU A 276 -4.30 21.74 1.98
C GLU A 276 -2.98 22.52 1.85
N SER A 277 -2.36 22.90 2.97
CA SER A 277 -1.05 23.58 2.97
C SER A 277 0.05 22.66 2.46
N GLU A 278 0.06 21.38 2.83
CA GLU A 278 1.01 20.39 2.30
C GLU A 278 0.83 20.19 0.80
N LYS A 279 -0.42 20.09 0.32
CA LYS A 279 -0.71 19.99 -1.11
C LYS A 279 -0.26 21.24 -1.88
N LYS A 280 -0.49 22.44 -1.33
CA LYS A 280 -0.03 23.71 -1.90
C LYS A 280 1.50 23.78 -1.93
N ALA A 281 2.17 23.44 -0.83
CA ALA A 281 3.63 23.42 -0.74
C ALA A 281 4.25 22.44 -1.74
N LYS A 282 3.68 21.24 -1.90
CA LYS A 282 4.14 20.24 -2.88
C LYS A 282 3.90 20.69 -4.33
N ALA A 283 2.77 21.35 -4.60
CA ALA A 283 2.49 21.90 -5.92
C ALA A 283 3.46 23.05 -6.27
N GLU A 284 3.75 23.92 -5.31
CA GLU A 284 4.70 25.02 -5.47
C GLU A 284 6.13 24.52 -5.63
N ALA A 285 6.57 23.54 -4.83
CA ALA A 285 7.88 22.91 -4.96
C ALA A 285 8.06 22.27 -6.35
N LYS A 286 7.05 21.55 -6.84
CA LYS A 286 7.06 20.97 -8.19
C LYS A 286 7.09 22.04 -9.29
N LYS A 287 6.37 23.15 -9.11
CA LYS A 287 6.38 24.27 -10.06
C LYS A 287 7.77 24.92 -10.11
N ARG A 288 8.39 25.19 -8.95
CA ARG A 288 9.75 25.73 -8.85
C ARG A 288 10.78 24.80 -9.50
N GLU A 289 10.68 23.49 -9.27
CA GLU A 289 11.58 22.49 -9.90
C GLU A 289 11.39 22.45 -11.44
N GLN A 290 10.16 22.56 -11.93
CA GLN A 290 9.88 22.62 -13.37
C GLN A 290 10.44 23.90 -14.00
N GLU A 291 10.25 25.05 -13.36
CA GLU A 291 10.79 26.34 -13.81
C GLU A 291 12.33 26.36 -13.79
N GLU A 292 12.96 25.70 -12.83
CA GLU A 292 14.42 25.54 -12.77
C GLU A 292 14.94 24.61 -13.89
N LYS A 293 14.28 23.47 -14.12
CA LYS A 293 14.61 22.55 -15.24
C LYS A 293 14.43 23.21 -16.60
N GLU A 294 13.37 24.00 -16.79
CA GLU A 294 13.14 24.77 -18.03
C GLU A 294 14.25 25.81 -18.23
N ARG A 295 14.61 26.57 -17.19
CA ARG A 295 15.75 27.50 -17.25
C ARG A 295 17.08 26.81 -17.54
N ALA A 296 17.34 25.65 -16.93
CA ALA A 296 18.54 24.87 -17.19
C ALA A 296 18.60 24.39 -18.64
N ARG A 297 17.48 23.88 -19.19
CA ARG A 297 17.39 23.46 -20.60
C ARG A 297 17.64 24.64 -21.56
N GLN A 298 17.06 25.80 -21.26
CA GLN A 298 17.27 27.01 -22.07
C GLN A 298 18.73 27.50 -22.02
N ALA A 299 19.37 27.44 -20.84
CA ALA A 299 20.78 27.80 -20.69
C ALA A 299 21.71 26.82 -21.43
N GLU A 300 21.43 25.52 -21.36
CA GLU A 300 22.18 24.48 -22.08
C GLU A 300 22.04 24.65 -23.61
N GLU A 301 20.82 24.89 -24.11
CA GLU A 301 20.58 25.11 -25.53
C GLU A 301 21.28 26.39 -26.04
N ALA A 302 21.26 27.47 -25.26
CA ALA A 302 21.98 28.70 -25.58
C ALA A 302 23.51 28.50 -25.59
N ALA A 303 24.06 27.75 -24.62
CA ALA A 303 25.48 27.42 -24.57
C ALA A 303 25.89 26.54 -25.76
N ALA A 304 25.08 25.53 -26.11
CA ALA A 304 25.32 24.67 -27.27
C ALA A 304 25.27 25.45 -28.59
N ARG A 305 24.38 26.43 -28.72
CA ARG A 305 24.31 27.31 -29.89
C ARG A 305 25.57 28.18 -30.01
N MET A 306 26.01 28.79 -28.90
CA MET A 306 27.26 29.56 -28.87
C MET A 306 28.49 28.70 -29.17
N LEU A 307 28.53 27.45 -28.73
CA LEU A 307 29.63 26.54 -29.06
C LEU A 307 29.66 26.21 -30.55
N ARG A 308 28.51 25.89 -31.15
CA ARG A 308 28.40 25.61 -32.60
C ARG A 308 28.78 26.82 -33.45
N GLU A 309 28.38 28.03 -33.06
CA GLU A 309 28.76 29.26 -33.76
C GLU A 309 30.29 29.47 -33.73
N LYS A 310 30.93 29.24 -32.57
CA LYS A 310 32.39 29.30 -32.45
C LYS A 310 33.10 28.23 -33.29
N GLU A 311 32.61 27.00 -33.28
CA GLU A 311 33.16 25.90 -34.09
C GLU A 311 33.03 26.19 -35.59
N GLU A 312 31.89 26.72 -36.04
CA GLU A 312 31.68 27.10 -37.44
C GLU A 312 32.61 28.25 -37.85
N GLU A 313 32.82 29.24 -36.98
CA GLU A 313 33.73 30.35 -37.25
C GLU A 313 35.18 29.90 -37.34
N VAL A 314 35.63 29.03 -36.42
CA VAL A 314 36.95 28.40 -36.49
C VAL A 314 37.10 27.56 -37.76
N ALA A 315 36.10 26.76 -38.12
CA ALA A 315 36.12 25.95 -39.34
C ALA A 315 36.18 26.82 -40.62
N ARG A 316 35.44 27.93 -40.67
CA ARG A 316 35.50 28.90 -41.78
C ARG A 316 36.88 29.52 -41.90
N GLN A 317 37.49 29.93 -40.79
CA GLN A 317 38.85 30.48 -40.79
C GLN A 317 39.89 29.45 -41.26
N ALA A 318 39.82 28.22 -40.76
CA ALA A 318 40.70 27.13 -41.18
C ALA A 318 40.54 26.80 -42.68
N ALA A 319 39.31 26.75 -43.19
CA ALA A 319 39.05 26.49 -44.60
C ALA A 319 39.59 27.60 -45.51
N GLN A 320 39.50 28.87 -45.08
CA GLN A 320 40.09 29.99 -45.80
C GLN A 320 41.62 29.92 -45.83
N GLN A 321 42.27 29.55 -44.72
CA GLN A 321 43.72 29.37 -44.66
C GLN A 321 44.18 28.22 -45.56
N ALA A 322 43.52 27.05 -45.47
CA ALA A 322 43.83 25.90 -46.32
C ALA A 322 43.67 26.21 -47.82
N LYS A 323 42.69 27.05 -48.20
CA LYS A 323 42.55 27.50 -49.59
C LYS A 323 43.73 28.37 -50.04
N LYS A 324 44.16 29.32 -49.20
CA LYS A 324 45.32 30.18 -49.48
C LYS A 324 46.61 29.36 -49.63
N GLU A 325 46.83 28.38 -48.75
CA GLU A 325 48.00 27.50 -48.81
C GLU A 325 48.00 26.62 -50.07
N LYS A 326 46.87 26.01 -50.42
CA LYS A 326 46.74 25.22 -51.66
C LYS A 326 47.01 26.05 -52.91
N GLU A 327 46.53 27.29 -52.96
CA GLU A 327 46.83 28.20 -54.07
C GLU A 327 48.32 28.59 -54.14
N ALA A 328 48.97 28.80 -52.99
CA ALA A 328 50.41 29.06 -52.92
C ALA A 328 51.24 27.86 -53.39
N GLN A 329 50.91 26.65 -52.94
CA GLN A 329 51.57 25.41 -53.36
C GLN A 329 51.44 25.17 -54.87
N LYS A 330 50.24 25.36 -55.44
CA LYS A 330 50.03 25.25 -56.90
C LYS A 330 50.90 26.23 -57.68
N LYS A 331 51.03 27.48 -57.21
CA LYS A 331 51.91 28.48 -57.82
C LYS A 331 53.39 28.08 -57.73
N ALA A 332 53.83 27.54 -56.59
CA ALA A 332 55.20 27.07 -56.39
C ALA A 332 55.54 25.87 -57.30
N ILE A 333 54.67 24.84 -57.35
CA ILE A 333 54.85 23.67 -58.21
C ILE A 333 54.94 24.09 -59.69
N LYS A 334 54.08 25.02 -60.13
CA LYS A 334 54.12 25.53 -61.51
C LYS A 334 55.46 26.20 -61.85
N LYS A 335 56.06 26.95 -60.92
CA LYS A 335 57.38 27.57 -61.11
C LYS A 335 58.49 26.53 -61.24
N GLU A 336 58.50 25.51 -60.38
CA GLU A 336 59.53 24.47 -60.40
C GLU A 336 59.42 23.55 -61.62
N ARG A 337 58.21 23.20 -62.07
CA ARG A 337 58.00 22.48 -63.35
C ARG A 337 58.56 23.28 -64.52
N GLN A 338 58.30 24.59 -64.55
CA GLN A 338 58.82 25.47 -65.60
C GLN A 338 60.35 25.54 -65.58
N LYS A 339 60.96 25.59 -64.39
CA LYS A 339 62.41 25.57 -64.21
C LYS A 339 63.01 24.28 -64.75
N LEU A 340 62.43 23.12 -64.41
CA LEU A 340 62.86 21.81 -64.90
C LEU A 340 62.85 21.74 -66.43
N ARG A 341 61.72 22.11 -67.06
CA ARG A 341 61.57 22.16 -68.52
C ARG A 341 62.62 23.06 -69.18
N THR A 342 62.88 24.24 -68.60
CA THR A 342 63.82 25.20 -69.16
C THR A 342 65.26 24.70 -69.08
N THR A 343 65.65 24.10 -67.96
CA THR A 343 67.00 23.53 -67.77
C THR A 343 67.24 22.37 -68.74
N CYS A 344 66.30 21.43 -68.85
CA CYS A 344 66.43 20.30 -69.79
C CYS A 344 66.50 20.77 -71.25
N LYS A 345 65.69 21.77 -71.64
CA LYS A 345 65.73 22.36 -73.00
C LYS A 345 67.08 23.03 -73.30
N THR A 346 67.65 23.74 -72.33
CA THR A 346 68.94 24.45 -72.48
C THR A 346 70.10 23.49 -72.74
N HIS A 347 70.03 22.27 -72.18
CA HIS A 347 71.02 21.21 -72.41
C HIS A 347 70.64 20.25 -73.56
N SER A 348 69.73 20.64 -74.45
CA SER A 348 69.22 19.82 -75.55
C SER A 348 68.74 18.44 -75.10
N TYR A 349 68.08 18.38 -73.94
CA TYR A 349 67.59 17.14 -73.31
C TYR A 349 68.68 16.09 -73.07
N PHE A 350 69.94 16.54 -72.95
CA PHE A 350 71.12 15.71 -72.65
C PHE A 350 71.38 14.57 -73.66
N THR A 351 70.91 14.74 -74.91
CA THR A 351 71.08 13.76 -76.01
C THR A 351 71.40 14.45 -77.33
N ASP A 352 72.20 13.78 -78.16
CA ASP A 352 72.57 14.21 -79.51
C ASP A 352 71.79 13.42 -80.60
N ASN A 353 70.91 12.50 -80.18
CA ASN A 353 70.04 11.69 -81.05
C ASN A 353 68.58 12.15 -80.95
N GLU A 354 67.96 12.43 -82.10
CA GLU A 354 66.59 12.95 -82.23
C GLU A 354 65.54 12.00 -81.64
N ALA A 355 65.70 10.68 -81.80
CA ALA A 355 64.79 9.68 -81.23
C ALA A 355 64.84 9.61 -79.69
N ASP A 356 66.04 9.75 -79.11
CA ASP A 356 66.24 9.78 -77.66
C ASP A 356 65.77 11.12 -77.05
N GLY A 357 65.80 12.21 -77.83
CA GLY A 357 65.29 13.52 -77.44
C GLY A 357 63.79 13.51 -77.16
N VAL A 358 63.01 12.85 -78.03
CA VAL A 358 61.56 12.69 -77.83
C VAL A 358 61.24 11.89 -76.57
N ARG A 359 61.94 10.76 -76.36
CA ARG A 359 61.78 9.93 -75.15
C ARG A 359 62.11 10.72 -73.87
N MET A 360 63.18 11.51 -73.88
CA MET A 360 63.57 12.31 -72.72
C MET A 360 62.59 13.47 -72.46
N MET A 361 61.99 14.05 -73.49
CA MET A 361 60.91 15.04 -73.31
C MET A 361 59.69 14.44 -72.60
N GLU A 362 59.27 13.23 -72.98
CA GLU A 362 58.16 12.52 -72.33
C GLU A 362 58.48 12.21 -70.86
N GLU A 363 59.70 11.76 -70.56
CA GLU A 363 60.11 11.49 -69.17
C GLU A 363 60.22 12.78 -68.34
N VAL A 364 60.64 13.92 -68.91
CA VAL A 364 60.63 15.22 -68.21
C VAL A 364 59.22 15.70 -67.89
N GLU A 365 58.26 15.54 -68.82
CA GLU A 365 56.86 15.89 -68.56
C GLU A 365 56.23 15.00 -67.49
N LYS A 366 56.56 13.72 -67.52
CA LYS A 366 56.15 12.76 -66.49
C LYS A 366 56.75 13.08 -65.12
N LEU A 367 58.00 13.52 -65.05
CA LEU A 367 58.59 14.04 -63.81
C LEU A 367 57.85 15.29 -63.34
N CYS A 368 57.51 16.21 -64.24
CA CYS A 368 56.71 17.38 -63.89
C CYS A 368 55.39 16.96 -63.25
N ASP A 369 54.70 15.97 -63.79
CA ASP A 369 53.38 15.55 -63.28
C ASP A 369 53.42 14.73 -62.00
N ARG A 370 54.45 13.92 -61.80
CA ARG A 370 54.53 12.97 -60.68
C ARG A 370 55.27 13.52 -59.46
N LEU A 371 56.24 14.40 -59.64
CA LEU A 371 57.02 14.93 -58.53
C LEU A 371 56.25 16.01 -57.76
N GLU A 372 56.32 15.93 -56.43
CA GLU A 372 55.83 16.96 -55.53
C GLU A 372 56.79 18.15 -55.45
N LEU A 373 56.34 19.25 -54.84
CA LEU A 373 57.10 20.51 -54.79
C LEU A 373 58.53 20.29 -54.29
N THR A 374 58.69 19.57 -53.18
CA THR A 374 60.00 19.34 -52.56
C THR A 374 60.92 18.55 -53.47
N SER A 375 60.44 17.47 -54.10
CA SER A 375 61.24 16.67 -55.03
C SER A 375 61.60 17.43 -56.30
N LEU A 376 60.70 18.27 -56.82
CA LEU A 376 60.98 19.15 -57.96
C LEU A 376 62.07 20.18 -57.62
N GLN A 377 62.04 20.76 -56.42
CA GLN A 377 63.07 21.70 -55.96
C GLN A 377 64.43 21.01 -55.86
N THR A 378 64.49 19.86 -55.19
CA THR A 378 65.72 19.06 -55.05
C THR A 378 66.30 18.68 -56.41
N LEU A 379 65.47 18.23 -57.35
CA LEU A 379 65.92 17.89 -58.71
C LEU A 379 66.44 19.14 -59.43
N ASN A 380 65.71 20.26 -59.40
CA ASN A 380 66.13 21.49 -60.05
C ASN A 380 67.42 22.07 -59.47
N GLU A 381 67.64 21.93 -58.17
CA GLU A 381 68.89 22.31 -57.50
C GLU A 381 70.04 21.42 -57.97
N ALA A 382 69.85 20.10 -57.98
CA ALA A 382 70.86 19.15 -58.47
C ALA A 382 71.24 19.41 -59.94
N LEU A 383 70.25 19.72 -60.79
CA LEU A 383 70.48 20.06 -62.20
C LEU A 383 71.20 21.39 -62.38
N ALA A 384 71.03 22.35 -61.46
CA ALA A 384 71.67 23.65 -61.52
C ALA A 384 73.12 23.64 -61.00
N SER A 385 73.43 22.77 -60.03
CA SER A 385 74.77 22.66 -59.44
C SER A 385 75.72 21.69 -60.18
N GLY A 386 75.17 20.80 -61.01
CA GLY A 386 75.95 19.80 -61.75
C GLY A 386 76.52 20.31 -63.07
N ASN A 387 77.62 19.69 -63.53
CA ASN A 387 78.03 19.80 -64.93
C ASN A 387 77.10 18.98 -65.85
N LYS A 388 77.21 19.13 -67.19
CA LYS A 388 76.28 18.50 -68.16
C LYS A 388 76.09 16.99 -67.93
N GLU A 389 77.15 16.27 -67.57
CA GLU A 389 77.12 14.82 -67.32
C GLU A 389 76.47 14.48 -65.96
N GLN A 390 76.77 15.25 -64.91
CA GLN A 390 76.17 15.10 -63.58
C GLN A 390 74.68 15.43 -63.58
N SER A 391 74.27 16.48 -64.31
CA SER A 391 72.86 16.85 -64.45
C SER A 391 72.09 15.81 -65.26
N LYS A 392 72.70 15.22 -66.29
CA LYS A 392 72.14 14.08 -67.01
C LYS A 392 71.91 12.88 -66.08
N ALA A 393 72.93 12.49 -65.31
CA ALA A 393 72.82 11.37 -64.38
C ALA A 393 71.76 11.60 -63.29
N ALA A 394 71.65 12.83 -62.78
CA ALA A 394 70.62 13.20 -61.80
C ALA A 394 69.19 13.10 -62.39
N LEU A 395 69.01 13.55 -63.64
CA LEU A 395 67.73 13.44 -64.34
C LEU A 395 67.36 11.97 -64.59
N GLU A 396 68.28 11.17 -65.14
CA GLU A 396 68.06 9.76 -65.44
C GLU A 396 67.78 8.94 -64.17
N LYS A 397 68.49 9.23 -63.07
CA LYS A 397 68.21 8.62 -61.76
C LYS A 397 66.79 8.94 -61.30
N GLN A 398 66.36 10.20 -61.39
CA GLN A 398 65.02 10.58 -60.95
C GLN A 398 63.93 9.97 -61.84
N VAL A 399 64.18 9.88 -63.15
CA VAL A 399 63.33 9.18 -64.11
C VAL A 399 63.19 7.70 -63.74
N GLN A 400 64.29 7.02 -63.42
CA GLN A 400 64.27 5.62 -62.99
C GLN A 400 63.49 5.43 -61.69
N GLU A 401 63.71 6.30 -60.69
CA GLU A 401 62.99 6.25 -59.42
C GLU A 401 61.47 6.42 -59.60
N VAL A 402 61.04 7.40 -60.42
CA VAL A 402 59.62 7.60 -60.72
C VAL A 402 59.04 6.40 -61.49
N ASN A 403 59.80 5.81 -62.41
CA ASN A 403 59.39 4.61 -63.13
C ASN A 403 59.21 3.39 -62.21
N VAL A 404 60.15 3.16 -61.30
CA VAL A 404 60.05 2.11 -60.28
C VAL A 404 58.85 2.35 -59.37
N GLN A 405 58.63 3.59 -58.97
CA GLN A 405 57.49 3.96 -58.12
C GLN A 405 56.16 3.71 -58.82
N MET A 406 56.02 4.08 -60.10
CA MET A 406 54.81 3.79 -60.86
C MET A 406 54.57 2.29 -61.08
N GLN A 407 55.62 1.49 -61.25
CA GLN A 407 55.44 0.04 -61.34
C GLN A 407 54.97 -0.56 -60.02
N LYS A 408 55.51 -0.09 -58.88
CA LYS A 408 55.00 -0.47 -57.56
C LYS A 408 53.55 -0.06 -57.35
N GLU A 409 53.15 1.13 -57.78
CA GLU A 409 51.75 1.58 -57.71
C GLU A 409 50.83 0.72 -58.59
N LYS A 410 51.24 0.38 -59.82
CA LYS A 410 50.50 -0.52 -60.71
C LYS A 410 50.39 -1.94 -60.15
N GLU A 411 51.45 -2.46 -59.56
CA GLU A 411 51.47 -3.77 -58.88
C GLU A 411 50.56 -3.76 -57.64
N ALA A 412 50.59 -2.68 -56.84
CA ALA A 412 49.73 -2.51 -55.67
C ALA A 412 48.25 -2.35 -56.06
N GLU A 413 47.94 -1.60 -57.12
CA GLU A 413 46.58 -1.46 -57.64
C GLU A 413 46.07 -2.78 -58.23
N MET A 414 46.93 -3.52 -58.95
CA MET A 414 46.61 -4.86 -59.46
C MET A 414 46.38 -5.86 -58.33
N GLN A 415 47.20 -5.81 -57.26
CA GLN A 415 46.99 -6.61 -56.05
C GLN A 415 45.72 -6.20 -55.30
N ALA A 416 45.40 -4.91 -55.21
CA ALA A 416 44.17 -4.43 -54.59
C ALA A 416 42.92 -4.82 -55.40
N GLN A 417 42.98 -4.79 -56.73
CA GLN A 417 41.92 -5.28 -57.61
C GLN A 417 41.77 -6.81 -57.56
N GLN A 418 42.86 -7.56 -57.45
CA GLN A 418 42.82 -9.01 -57.25
C GLN A 418 42.27 -9.37 -55.84
N ALA A 419 42.61 -8.60 -54.81
CA ALA A 419 42.04 -8.75 -53.47
C ALA A 419 40.55 -8.38 -53.43
N ALA A 420 40.12 -7.35 -54.17
CA ALA A 420 38.71 -6.99 -54.31
C ALA A 420 37.91 -8.07 -55.07
N ARG A 421 38.46 -8.66 -56.14
CA ARG A 421 37.83 -9.80 -56.85
C ARG A 421 37.83 -11.08 -56.02
N GLY A 422 38.82 -11.28 -55.15
CA GLY A 422 38.83 -12.37 -54.15
C GLY A 422 37.80 -12.18 -53.03
N ALA A 423 37.42 -10.94 -52.71
CA ALA A 423 36.39 -10.60 -51.74
C ALA A 423 34.95 -10.68 -52.31
N GLU A 424 34.78 -10.63 -53.64
CA GLU A 424 33.46 -10.75 -54.29
C GLU A 424 33.00 -12.19 -54.54
N HIS A 425 33.85 -13.22 -54.32
CA HIS A 425 33.42 -14.63 -54.35
C HIS A 425 33.10 -15.24 -52.97
N THR A 426 33.08 -14.42 -51.91
CA THR A 426 32.61 -14.81 -50.57
C THR A 426 31.53 -13.88 -49.98
N SER A 427 30.92 -13.01 -50.78
CA SER A 427 29.85 -12.11 -50.29
C SER A 427 28.71 -11.85 -51.28
N ALA A 428 28.31 -12.86 -52.06
CA ALA A 428 27.03 -12.83 -52.77
C ALA A 428 25.90 -13.34 -51.85
N GLY A 429 25.24 -12.42 -51.14
CA GLY A 429 24.05 -12.75 -50.34
C GLY A 429 23.55 -11.69 -49.36
N GLY A 430 23.80 -10.41 -49.61
CA GLY A 430 23.27 -9.31 -48.78
C GLY A 430 21.86 -8.91 -49.18
N GLY A 431 20.84 -9.53 -48.58
CA GLY A 431 19.44 -9.21 -48.84
C GLY A 431 18.47 -9.75 -47.80
N GLY A 432 18.55 -9.22 -46.57
CA GLY A 432 17.48 -9.35 -45.57
C GLY A 432 17.77 -10.33 -44.43
N GLY A 433 17.99 -9.82 -43.22
CA GLY A 433 18.21 -10.68 -42.07
C GLY A 433 18.58 -10.01 -40.76
N LEU A 434 17.92 -8.91 -40.37
CA LEU A 434 18.11 -8.29 -39.05
C LEU A 434 16.93 -8.44 -38.08
N ASN A 435 15.88 -9.19 -38.44
CA ASN A 435 14.61 -9.23 -37.67
C ASN A 435 14.33 -10.53 -36.89
N ASN A 436 15.34 -11.28 -36.45
CA ASN A 436 15.06 -12.49 -35.66
C ASN A 436 15.90 -12.70 -34.38
N ARG A 437 16.88 -11.84 -34.06
CA ARG A 437 17.68 -11.95 -32.81
C ARG A 437 17.18 -11.01 -31.72
N GLY A 438 15.90 -11.10 -31.39
CA GLY A 438 15.34 -10.28 -30.31
C GLY A 438 14.14 -10.86 -29.61
N TRP A 439 13.37 -11.73 -30.24
CA TRP A 439 12.16 -12.31 -29.66
C TRP A 439 12.51 -13.55 -28.85
N ASN A 440 12.54 -13.44 -27.52
CA ASN A 440 12.67 -14.59 -26.64
C ASN A 440 11.31 -15.32 -26.50
N GLU A 441 11.33 -16.53 -25.94
CA GLU A 441 10.13 -17.36 -25.78
C GLU A 441 9.04 -16.68 -24.93
N GLU A 442 9.45 -15.93 -23.90
CA GLU A 442 8.57 -15.15 -23.04
C GLU A 442 7.83 -14.04 -23.81
N ASP A 443 8.54 -13.29 -24.66
CA ASP A 443 7.96 -12.25 -25.52
C ASP A 443 6.99 -12.84 -26.55
N LEU A 444 7.25 -14.06 -27.04
CA LEU A 444 6.35 -14.77 -27.96
C LEU A 444 5.06 -15.19 -27.26
N GLN A 445 5.13 -15.76 -26.06
CA GLN A 445 3.96 -16.10 -25.25
C GLN A 445 3.14 -14.86 -24.88
N LEU A 446 3.83 -13.78 -24.51
CA LEU A 446 3.18 -12.53 -24.15
C LEU A 446 2.48 -11.88 -25.35
N LEU A 447 3.08 -11.97 -26.55
CA LEU A 447 2.47 -11.53 -27.81
C LEU A 447 1.21 -12.33 -28.13
N ILE A 448 1.27 -13.67 -28.04
CA ILE A 448 0.10 -14.54 -28.31
C ILE A 448 -1.03 -14.22 -27.33
N LYS A 449 -0.71 -14.10 -26.03
CA LYS A 449 -1.69 -13.73 -24.99
C LYS A 449 -2.30 -12.35 -25.25
N ALA A 450 -1.48 -11.36 -25.60
CA ALA A 450 -1.95 -10.01 -25.89
C ALA A 450 -2.83 -9.94 -27.15
N VAL A 451 -2.48 -10.66 -28.21
CA VAL A 451 -3.28 -10.73 -29.45
C VAL A 451 -4.69 -11.29 -29.20
N ASN A 452 -4.82 -12.26 -28.28
CA ASN A 452 -6.10 -12.84 -27.86
C ASN A 452 -6.87 -11.92 -26.91
N LEU A 453 -6.17 -11.24 -25.98
CA LEU A 453 -6.78 -10.31 -25.02
C LEU A 453 -7.35 -9.04 -25.69
N PHE A 454 -6.75 -8.65 -26.82
CA PHE A 454 -7.11 -7.47 -27.61
C PHE A 454 -7.52 -7.87 -29.04
N PRO A 455 -8.77 -8.34 -29.26
CA PRO A 455 -9.28 -8.75 -30.57
C PRO A 455 -9.36 -7.58 -31.57
N ALA A 456 -9.50 -7.91 -32.86
CA ALA A 456 -9.57 -6.93 -33.93
C ALA A 456 -10.80 -6.01 -33.78
N GLY A 457 -10.63 -4.69 -33.93
CA GLY A 457 -11.76 -3.74 -33.85
C GLY A 457 -11.43 -2.25 -33.71
N THR A 458 -10.16 -1.85 -33.55
CA THR A 458 -9.78 -0.43 -33.48
C THR A 458 -8.42 -0.16 -34.12
N ASN A 459 -8.23 1.04 -34.70
CA ASN A 459 -7.00 1.45 -35.40
C ASN A 459 -5.74 1.46 -34.51
N ALA A 460 -5.89 1.52 -33.19
CA ALA A 460 -4.80 1.54 -32.21
C ALA A 460 -4.48 0.16 -31.59
N ARG A 461 -5.06 -0.95 -32.08
CA ARG A 461 -4.89 -2.30 -31.51
C ARG A 461 -3.43 -2.65 -31.24
N TRP A 462 -2.57 -2.38 -32.21
CA TRP A 462 -1.16 -2.78 -32.16
C TRP A 462 -0.33 -1.91 -31.23
N GLU A 463 -0.73 -0.66 -31.01
CA GLU A 463 -0.14 0.22 -30.00
C GLU A 463 -0.49 -0.27 -28.59
N VAL A 464 -1.73 -0.71 -28.38
CA VAL A 464 -2.18 -1.30 -27.12
C VAL A 464 -1.44 -2.61 -26.82
N ILE A 465 -1.30 -3.50 -27.82
CA ILE A 465 -0.56 -4.75 -27.66
C ILE A 465 0.93 -4.47 -27.36
N ALA A 466 1.56 -3.53 -28.07
CA ALA A 466 2.95 -3.14 -27.80
C ALA A 466 3.13 -2.54 -26.39
N SER A 467 2.20 -1.69 -25.94
CA SER A 467 2.22 -1.13 -24.58
C SER A 467 2.08 -2.22 -23.52
N TYR A 468 1.13 -3.14 -23.69
CA TYR A 468 0.93 -4.28 -22.79
C TYR A 468 2.18 -5.16 -22.73
N MET A 469 2.78 -5.46 -23.88
CA MET A 469 4.02 -6.23 -23.95
C MET A 469 5.18 -5.55 -23.23
N ASN A 470 5.36 -4.24 -23.40
CA ASN A 470 6.44 -3.49 -22.75
C ASN A 470 6.26 -3.36 -21.22
N GLN A 471 5.03 -3.46 -20.73
CA GLN A 471 4.73 -3.44 -19.29
C GLN A 471 4.95 -4.79 -18.62
N HIS A 472 4.78 -5.88 -19.36
CA HIS A 472 4.80 -7.24 -18.84
C HIS A 472 6.00 -8.08 -19.29
N SER A 473 6.85 -7.55 -20.17
CA SER A 473 8.07 -8.20 -20.62
C SER A 473 9.23 -7.97 -19.65
N SER A 474 9.91 -9.04 -19.29
CA SER A 474 11.18 -9.10 -18.55
C SER A 474 12.41 -8.92 -19.44
N SER A 475 12.26 -8.87 -20.78
CA SER A 475 13.38 -8.88 -21.72
C SER A 475 14.15 -7.58 -21.81
N GLY A 476 13.63 -6.49 -21.23
CA GLY A 476 14.22 -5.14 -21.26
C GLY A 476 14.17 -4.47 -22.65
N VAL A 477 13.70 -5.18 -23.69
CA VAL A 477 13.62 -4.66 -25.06
C VAL A 477 12.26 -4.02 -25.30
N LYS A 478 12.23 -2.70 -25.51
CA LYS A 478 11.00 -1.98 -25.86
C LYS A 478 10.55 -2.31 -27.28
N ARG A 479 9.34 -2.83 -27.45
CA ARG A 479 8.68 -3.14 -28.72
C ARG A 479 7.79 -2.01 -29.18
N THR A 480 7.84 -1.70 -30.47
CA THR A 480 6.92 -0.75 -31.11
C THR A 480 5.72 -1.48 -31.72
N ALA A 481 4.65 -0.74 -32.05
CA ALA A 481 3.50 -1.30 -32.76
C ALA A 481 3.89 -1.99 -34.08
N LYS A 482 4.87 -1.44 -34.81
CA LYS A 482 5.40 -2.05 -36.05
C LYS A 482 6.05 -3.41 -35.80
N ASP A 483 6.85 -3.54 -34.73
CA ASP A 483 7.53 -4.79 -34.40
C ASP A 483 6.53 -5.90 -34.05
N VAL A 484 5.52 -5.54 -33.24
CA VAL A 484 4.44 -6.41 -32.81
C VAL A 484 3.58 -6.87 -33.98
N ILE A 485 3.18 -5.94 -34.88
CA ILE A 485 2.43 -6.27 -36.11
C ILE A 485 3.23 -7.23 -36.98
N SER A 486 4.50 -6.91 -37.22
CA SER A 486 5.36 -7.70 -38.10
C SER A 486 5.48 -9.12 -37.56
N LYS A 487 5.77 -9.28 -36.26
CA LYS A 487 5.93 -10.59 -35.64
C LYS A 487 4.61 -11.37 -35.56
N ALA A 488 3.50 -10.70 -35.24
CA ALA A 488 2.18 -11.35 -35.22
C ALA A 488 1.77 -11.86 -36.61
N LYS A 489 2.04 -11.10 -37.68
CA LYS A 489 1.82 -11.55 -39.06
C LYS A 489 2.74 -12.72 -39.45
N THR A 490 4.00 -12.72 -39.01
CA THR A 490 4.92 -13.85 -39.22
C THR A 490 4.41 -15.10 -38.49
N LEU A 491 3.94 -14.98 -37.25
CA LEU A 491 3.36 -16.10 -36.50
C LEU A 491 2.06 -16.58 -37.12
N GLN A 492 1.24 -15.70 -37.69
CA GLN A 492 -0.01 -16.07 -38.36
C GLN A 492 0.23 -16.94 -39.60
N LYS A 493 1.35 -16.72 -40.32
CA LYS A 493 1.79 -17.50 -41.49
C LYS A 493 2.35 -18.89 -41.18
N LEU A 494 2.58 -19.24 -39.91
CA LEU A 494 2.99 -20.59 -39.52
C LEU A 494 1.79 -21.55 -39.57
N ASP A 495 2.02 -22.78 -40.02
CA ASP A 495 1.00 -23.84 -40.09
C ASP A 495 0.37 -24.08 -38.71
N PRO A 496 -0.95 -24.35 -38.62
CA PRO A 496 -1.64 -24.61 -37.35
C PRO A 496 -0.94 -25.66 -36.47
N HIS A 497 -0.45 -26.74 -37.08
CA HIS A 497 0.28 -27.81 -36.39
C HIS A 497 1.64 -27.35 -35.81
N GLN A 498 2.28 -26.35 -36.41
CA GLN A 498 3.52 -25.78 -35.89
C GLN A 498 3.27 -24.84 -34.71
N LYS A 499 2.12 -24.15 -34.67
CA LYS A 499 1.70 -23.31 -33.53
C LYS A 499 1.42 -24.16 -32.30
N ASP A 500 0.77 -25.30 -32.47
CA ASP A 500 0.47 -26.24 -31.39
C ASP A 500 1.73 -26.90 -30.84
N GLU A 501 2.70 -27.22 -31.71
CA GLU A 501 3.98 -27.80 -31.31
C GLU A 501 4.85 -26.81 -30.49
N ILE A 502 4.82 -25.52 -30.86
CA ILE A 502 5.51 -24.46 -30.12
C ILE A 502 4.87 -24.27 -28.74
N ASN A 503 3.53 -24.21 -28.67
CA ASN A 503 2.79 -24.12 -27.41
C ASN A 503 3.04 -25.35 -26.50
N ARG A 504 3.13 -26.55 -27.08
CA ARG A 504 3.40 -27.80 -26.36
C ARG A 504 4.80 -27.82 -25.75
N LYS A 505 5.84 -27.48 -26.53
CA LYS A 505 7.23 -27.44 -26.06
C LYS A 505 7.45 -26.38 -24.98
N ALA A 506 6.77 -25.24 -25.08
CA ALA A 506 6.85 -24.19 -24.09
C ALA A 506 6.15 -24.57 -22.77
N PHE A 507 5.04 -25.32 -22.84
CA PHE A 507 4.35 -25.85 -21.67
C PHE A 507 5.14 -26.96 -20.93
N GLU A 508 5.81 -27.85 -21.66
CA GLU A 508 6.69 -28.86 -21.06
C GLU A 508 7.89 -28.25 -20.33
N LYS A 509 8.46 -27.17 -20.87
CA LYS A 509 9.58 -26.46 -20.23
C LYS A 509 9.15 -25.78 -18.93
N PHE A 510 7.96 -25.15 -18.90
CA PHE A 510 7.38 -24.55 -17.70
C PHE A 510 7.14 -25.59 -16.58
N LYS A 511 6.64 -26.79 -16.93
CA LYS A 511 6.43 -27.88 -15.98
C LYS A 511 7.75 -28.40 -15.38
N LYS A 512 8.83 -28.38 -16.16
CA LYS A 512 10.16 -28.84 -15.76
C LYS A 512 10.88 -27.85 -14.83
N GLU A 513 10.65 -26.54 -15.00
CA GLU A 513 11.26 -25.49 -14.18
C GLU A 513 10.55 -25.26 -12.84
N HIS A 514 9.29 -25.72 -12.67
CA HIS A 514 8.51 -25.53 -11.44
C HIS A 514 8.23 -26.83 -10.64
N SER A 515 8.92 -27.92 -10.95
CA SER A 515 8.77 -29.20 -10.24
C SER A 515 10.08 -29.63 -9.56
N VAL A 516 10.55 -28.86 -8.57
CA VAL A 516 11.60 -29.32 -7.64
C VAL A 516 11.31 -28.80 -6.22
N VAL A 517 10.88 -29.70 -5.34
CA VAL A 517 11.08 -29.59 -3.88
C VAL A 517 11.67 -30.94 -3.42
N PRO A 518 12.86 -30.99 -2.80
CA PRO A 518 13.46 -32.24 -2.34
C PRO A 518 12.80 -32.77 -1.06
N GLN A 519 12.58 -34.09 -1.00
CA GLN A 519 12.27 -34.84 0.21
C GLN A 519 13.54 -34.99 1.09
N THR A 520 13.41 -34.77 2.40
CA THR A 520 14.30 -35.34 3.43
C THR A 520 13.48 -35.71 4.68
N VAL A 521 13.95 -36.74 5.39
CA VAL A 521 13.24 -37.65 6.30
C VAL A 521 13.38 -37.31 7.80
N ASP A 522 12.29 -37.60 8.53
CA ASP A 522 12.06 -37.99 9.94
C ASP A 522 12.92 -37.47 11.13
N ASN A 523 12.25 -36.82 12.11
CA ASN A 523 11.89 -37.43 13.42
C ASN A 523 11.47 -36.37 14.48
N ALA A 524 10.23 -36.43 14.97
CA ALA A 524 9.82 -36.32 16.39
C ALA A 524 8.28 -36.21 16.52
N VAL A 525 7.70 -37.00 17.42
CA VAL A 525 6.27 -37.18 17.78
C VAL A 525 6.21 -37.10 19.33
N PRO A 526 5.07 -36.96 20.08
CA PRO A 526 3.67 -36.57 19.79
C PRO A 526 3.08 -35.46 20.72
N SER A 527 1.90 -34.92 20.39
CA SER A 527 0.79 -34.89 21.38
C SER A 527 -0.57 -34.69 20.71
N GLU A 528 -1.52 -35.53 21.11
CA GLU A 528 -2.84 -35.79 20.53
C GLU A 528 -3.88 -34.71 20.87
N ARG A 529 -4.81 -34.40 19.93
CA ARG A 529 -6.27 -34.46 20.18
C ARG A 529 -7.12 -34.25 18.90
N PHE A 530 -7.69 -35.37 18.43
CA PHE A 530 -9.03 -35.63 17.87
C PHE A 530 -9.59 -34.91 16.62
N ASP A 531 -10.17 -35.76 15.77
CA ASP A 531 -10.46 -35.67 14.32
C ASP A 531 -11.65 -34.83 13.80
N ALA A 532 -11.57 -34.65 12.46
CA ALA A 532 -12.64 -34.61 11.44
C ALA A 532 -13.10 -33.22 10.95
N VAL A 533 -13.06 -32.82 9.68
CA VAL A 533 -12.72 -33.45 8.38
C VAL A 533 -12.23 -32.32 7.45
N SER A 534 -11.06 -32.46 6.82
CA SER A 534 -10.61 -31.55 5.75
C SER A 534 -10.53 -32.34 4.44
N ALA A 535 -11.38 -31.99 3.46
CA ALA A 535 -11.22 -32.41 2.08
C ALA A 535 -10.22 -31.48 1.40
N GLU A 536 -9.19 -32.10 0.82
CA GLU A 536 -8.03 -31.49 0.18
C GLU A 536 -8.40 -30.64 -1.06
N SER A 537 -7.74 -29.50 -1.17
CA SER A 537 -7.87 -28.57 -2.29
C SER A 537 -7.13 -29.08 -3.53
N ASN A 538 -7.84 -29.79 -4.41
CA ASN A 538 -7.45 -29.98 -5.81
C ASN A 538 -7.99 -28.80 -6.64
N SER A 539 -7.18 -27.77 -6.88
CA SER A 539 -7.58 -26.65 -7.75
C SER A 539 -7.45 -27.03 -9.23
N SER A 540 -8.45 -27.72 -9.77
CA SER A 540 -8.56 -27.96 -11.21
C SER A 540 -8.65 -26.63 -11.98
N PRO A 541 -8.05 -26.51 -13.18
CA PRO A 541 -8.14 -25.30 -14.02
C PRO A 541 -9.60 -24.99 -14.41
N TRP A 542 -9.95 -23.70 -14.51
CA TRP A 542 -11.31 -23.25 -14.88
C TRP A 542 -11.65 -23.66 -16.31
N THR A 543 -12.76 -24.36 -16.49
CA THR A 543 -13.30 -24.68 -17.82
C THR A 543 -14.05 -23.48 -18.40
N THR A 544 -14.25 -23.48 -19.72
CA THR A 544 -15.01 -22.43 -20.42
C THR A 544 -16.46 -22.35 -19.91
N GLU A 545 -17.05 -23.49 -19.54
CA GLU A 545 -18.42 -23.57 -19.03
C GLU A 545 -18.54 -23.00 -17.62
N GLU A 546 -17.64 -23.37 -16.71
CA GLU A 546 -17.57 -22.81 -15.34
C GLU A 546 -17.35 -21.29 -15.36
N GLN A 547 -16.45 -20.82 -16.25
CA GLN A 547 -16.18 -19.39 -16.42
C GLN A 547 -17.42 -18.64 -16.91
N LYS A 548 -18.18 -19.21 -17.86
CA LYS A 548 -19.43 -18.62 -18.35
C LYS A 548 -20.50 -18.54 -17.26
N LEU A 549 -20.62 -19.59 -16.45
CA LEU A 549 -21.54 -19.61 -15.31
C LEU A 549 -21.16 -18.56 -14.25
N LEU A 550 -19.86 -18.43 -13.94
CA LEU A 550 -19.37 -17.40 -13.02
C LEU A 550 -19.69 -15.98 -13.53
N GLU A 551 -19.46 -15.71 -14.81
CA GLU A 551 -19.75 -14.40 -15.40
C GLU A 551 -21.25 -14.09 -15.44
N GLN A 552 -22.09 -15.10 -15.70
CA GLN A 552 -23.54 -14.97 -15.63
C GLN A 552 -23.99 -14.70 -14.19
N ALA A 553 -23.50 -15.47 -13.22
CA ALA A 553 -23.81 -15.29 -11.80
C ALA A 553 -23.38 -13.91 -11.27
N LEU A 554 -22.21 -13.41 -11.69
CA LEU A 554 -21.72 -12.08 -11.34
C LEU A 554 -22.59 -10.94 -11.89
N LYS A 555 -23.24 -11.14 -13.04
CA LYS A 555 -24.22 -10.20 -13.61
C LYS A 555 -25.56 -10.28 -12.88
N THR A 556 -26.02 -11.49 -12.56
CA THR A 556 -27.28 -11.73 -11.86
C THR A 556 -27.25 -11.21 -10.42
N TYR A 557 -26.12 -11.34 -9.73
CA TYR A 557 -25.94 -10.93 -8.33
C TYR A 557 -24.98 -9.73 -8.23
N PRO A 558 -25.49 -8.48 -8.31
CA PRO A 558 -24.68 -7.27 -8.17
C PRO A 558 -24.13 -7.08 -6.74
N VAL A 559 -23.22 -6.12 -6.56
CA VAL A 559 -22.44 -5.89 -5.32
C VAL A 559 -23.32 -5.73 -4.06
N ASN A 560 -24.52 -5.17 -4.22
CA ASN A 560 -25.44 -4.89 -3.11
C ASN A 560 -26.29 -6.10 -2.69
N THR A 561 -26.09 -7.27 -3.30
CA THR A 561 -26.86 -8.48 -2.99
C THR A 561 -26.41 -9.06 -1.64
N PRO A 562 -27.31 -9.24 -0.65
CA PRO A 562 -26.97 -9.98 0.57
C PRO A 562 -26.53 -11.41 0.23
N GLU A 563 -25.49 -11.89 0.92
CA GLU A 563 -24.92 -13.24 0.70
C GLU A 563 -24.48 -13.49 -0.76
N ARG A 564 -24.10 -12.42 -1.47
CA ARG A 564 -23.72 -12.43 -2.89
C ARG A 564 -22.86 -13.63 -3.28
N TRP A 565 -21.82 -13.90 -2.50
CA TRP A 565 -20.84 -14.93 -2.84
C TRP A 565 -21.35 -16.36 -2.65
N GLU A 566 -22.31 -16.58 -1.76
CA GLU A 566 -22.98 -17.87 -1.61
C GLU A 566 -23.87 -18.15 -2.81
N LYS A 567 -24.70 -17.16 -3.20
CA LYS A 567 -25.54 -17.25 -4.39
C LYS A 567 -24.73 -17.42 -5.69
N ILE A 568 -23.53 -16.83 -5.76
CA ILE A 568 -22.62 -17.01 -6.89
C ILE A 568 -22.04 -18.42 -6.91
N SER A 569 -21.58 -18.97 -5.78
CA SER A 569 -21.06 -20.34 -5.76
C SER A 569 -22.13 -21.38 -6.05
N ASP A 570 -23.37 -21.17 -5.59
CA ASP A 570 -24.48 -22.07 -5.88
C ASP A 570 -24.81 -22.14 -7.38
N ALA A 571 -24.54 -21.06 -8.12
CA ALA A 571 -24.71 -20.98 -9.56
C ALA A 571 -23.53 -21.55 -10.36
N VAL A 572 -22.44 -21.97 -9.71
CA VAL A 572 -21.25 -22.56 -10.35
C VAL A 572 -20.95 -23.91 -9.70
N PRO A 573 -21.64 -24.99 -10.10
CA PRO A 573 -21.43 -26.33 -9.54
C PRO A 573 -19.96 -26.75 -9.65
N GLY A 574 -19.42 -27.32 -8.57
CA GLY A 574 -18.02 -27.78 -8.52
C GLY A 574 -16.99 -26.70 -8.11
N ARG A 575 -17.40 -25.45 -7.90
CA ARG A 575 -16.53 -24.37 -7.42
C ARG A 575 -17.02 -23.81 -6.09
N SER A 576 -16.10 -23.70 -5.12
CA SER A 576 -16.45 -23.14 -3.82
C SER A 576 -16.62 -21.62 -3.87
N LYS A 577 -17.25 -21.06 -2.84
CA LYS A 577 -17.29 -19.60 -2.58
C LYS A 577 -15.89 -18.97 -2.68
N LYS A 578 -14.88 -19.64 -2.12
CA LYS A 578 -13.47 -19.18 -2.14
C LYS A 578 -12.90 -19.17 -3.55
N ASP A 579 -13.19 -20.18 -4.37
CA ASP A 579 -12.72 -20.26 -5.76
C ASP A 579 -13.33 -19.16 -6.63
N CYS A 580 -14.63 -18.93 -6.49
CA CYS A 580 -15.35 -17.87 -7.20
C CYS A 580 -14.81 -16.48 -6.83
N MET A 581 -14.55 -16.24 -5.54
CA MET A 581 -13.95 -14.98 -5.06
C MET A 581 -12.52 -14.77 -5.59
N LYS A 582 -11.68 -15.82 -5.57
CA LYS A 582 -10.31 -15.76 -6.10
C LYS A 582 -10.33 -15.44 -7.60
N ARG A 583 -11.15 -16.16 -8.37
CA ARG A 583 -11.27 -15.96 -9.82
C ARG A 583 -11.80 -14.57 -10.17
N TYR A 584 -12.75 -14.05 -9.39
CA TYR A 584 -13.22 -12.68 -9.56
C TYR A 584 -12.12 -11.62 -9.35
N LYS A 585 -11.28 -11.79 -8.32
CA LYS A 585 -10.14 -10.88 -8.09
C LYS A 585 -9.19 -10.86 -9.29
N GLU A 586 -8.85 -12.03 -9.84
CA GLU A 586 -8.03 -12.16 -11.05
C GLU A 586 -8.65 -11.43 -12.26
N LEU A 587 -9.98 -11.57 -12.45
CA LEU A 587 -10.71 -10.87 -13.52
C LEU A 587 -10.67 -9.34 -13.33
N VAL A 588 -10.84 -8.86 -12.10
CA VAL A 588 -10.77 -7.42 -11.78
C VAL A 588 -9.38 -6.86 -12.08
N GLU A 589 -8.32 -7.57 -11.70
CA GLU A 589 -6.94 -7.17 -12.01
C GLU A 589 -6.67 -7.14 -13.51
N MET A 590 -7.13 -8.15 -14.27
CA MET A 590 -7.02 -8.16 -15.73
C MET A 590 -7.78 -7.00 -16.39
N ILE A 591 -8.98 -6.67 -15.92
CA ILE A 591 -9.76 -5.52 -16.43
C ILE A 591 -9.06 -4.20 -16.09
N LYS A 592 -8.49 -4.07 -14.89
CA LYS A 592 -7.73 -2.88 -14.47
C LYS A 592 -6.49 -2.69 -15.34
N ALA A 593 -5.74 -3.75 -15.60
CA ALA A 593 -4.59 -3.73 -16.52
C ALA A 593 -5.02 -3.34 -17.95
N LYS A 594 -6.14 -3.90 -18.44
CA LYS A 594 -6.72 -3.54 -19.75
C LYS A 594 -7.06 -2.06 -19.85
N LYS A 595 -7.72 -1.48 -18.84
CA LYS A 595 -8.07 -0.06 -18.80
C LYS A 595 -6.83 0.84 -18.71
N ALA A 596 -5.87 0.51 -17.85
CA ALA A 596 -4.64 1.28 -17.71
C ALA A 596 -3.84 1.34 -19.03
N ALA A 597 -3.76 0.23 -19.76
CA ALA A 597 -3.12 0.20 -21.07
C ALA A 597 -3.86 1.08 -22.11
N GLN A 598 -5.20 1.06 -22.12
CA GLN A 598 -6.00 1.91 -23.01
C GLN A 598 -5.89 3.40 -22.66
N GLU A 599 -5.89 3.75 -21.37
CA GLU A 599 -5.74 5.13 -20.89
C GLU A 599 -4.36 5.71 -21.23
N GLN A 600 -3.29 4.92 -21.13
CA GLN A 600 -1.95 5.37 -21.54
C GLN A 600 -1.86 5.68 -23.04
N VAL A 601 -2.50 4.87 -23.89
CA VAL A 601 -2.54 5.12 -25.34
C VAL A 601 -3.37 6.36 -25.68
N THR A 602 -4.55 6.50 -25.06
CA THR A 602 -5.41 7.69 -25.28
C THR A 602 -4.80 8.99 -24.76
N ALA A 603 -4.05 8.96 -23.66
CA ALA A 603 -3.30 10.11 -23.15
C ALA A 603 -2.13 10.50 -24.05
N LYS A 604 -1.52 9.53 -24.73
CA LYS A 604 -0.41 9.75 -25.67
C LYS A 604 -0.84 10.32 -27.01
N ASN A 605 -2.07 10.01 -27.45
CA ASN A 605 -2.66 10.56 -28.69
C ASN A 605 -3.35 11.93 -28.50
N LYS A 606 -3.46 12.42 -27.26
CA LYS A 606 -3.99 13.76 -26.91
C LYS A 606 -2.90 14.82 -26.67
N LYS A 607 -1.64 14.40 -26.57
CA LYS A 607 -0.45 15.27 -26.58
C LYS A 607 0.14 15.25 -27.98
#